data_AF-A0A1B9MEA7-F1
#
_entry.id   AF-A0A1B9MEA7-F1
#
_cell.length_a   1.000
_cell.length_b   1.000
_cell.length_c   1.000
_cell.angle_alpha   90.00
_cell.angle_beta   90.00
_cell.angle_gamma   90.00
#
_symmetry.space_group_name_H-M   'P 1'
#
loop_
_entity.id
_entity.type
_entity.pdbx_description
1 polymer ?
#
loop_
_entity_poly.entity_id
_entity_poly.type
_entity_poly.pdbx_seq_one_letter_code
_entity_poly.pdbx_strand_id
1 'polypeptide(L)' 'MKILEKQNNLLNVQMSEREFNLIRELESAVLVSCSVNEIPTLTGWTREDLLEFGIMLSELAEKHNINL' A
#
# COMPACT_ATOMS: atom_id res chain seq x y z
N MET A 1 -2.76 -10.16 10.43
CA MET A 1 -3.56 -10.15 9.20
C MET A 1 -3.01 -11.23 8.28
N LYS A 2 -3.88 -12.07 7.73
CA LYS A 2 -3.50 -13.13 6.80
C LYS A 2 -4.42 -13.07 5.58
N ILE A 3 -3.85 -12.94 4.38
CA ILE A 3 -4.60 -13.05 3.13
C ILE A 3 -5.01 -14.52 2.98
N LEU A 4 -6.33 -14.76 2.91
CA LEU A 4 -6.88 -16.09 2.70
C LEU A 4 -7.08 -16.37 1.22
N GLU A 5 -7.54 -15.37 0.47
CA GLU A 5 -7.86 -15.50 -0.95
C GLU A 5 -7.74 -14.16 -1.65
N LYS A 6 -7.20 -14.17 -2.87
CA LYS A 6 -7.15 -13.01 -3.76
C LYS A 6 -7.77 -13.40 -5.10
N GLN A 7 -8.92 -12.81 -5.42
CA GLN A 7 -9.55 -12.83 -6.73
C GLN A 7 -9.38 -11.44 -7.36
N ASN A 8 -9.53 -11.32 -8.69
CA ASN A 8 -9.22 -10.10 -9.44
C ASN A 8 -9.67 -8.79 -8.78
N ASN A 9 -10.89 -8.75 -8.22
CA ASN A 9 -11.44 -7.56 -7.54
C ASN A 9 -11.82 -7.81 -6.07
N LEU A 10 -11.40 -8.93 -5.47
CA LEU A 10 -11.84 -9.32 -4.13
C LEU A 10 -10.67 -9.88 -3.31
N LEU A 11 -10.43 -9.29 -2.15
CA LEU A 11 -9.38 -9.73 -1.23
C LEU A 11 -10.03 -10.19 0.08
N ASN A 12 -10.04 -11.50 0.32
CA ASN A 12 -10.49 -12.07 1.58
C ASN A 12 -9.31 -12.12 2.56
N VAL A 13 -9.43 -11.39 3.66
CA VAL A 13 -8.39 -11.26 4.70
C VAL A 13 -8.95 -11.69 6.04
N GLN A 14 -8.21 -12.54 6.74
CA GLN A 14 -8.45 -12.81 8.14
C GLN A 14 -7.69 -11.80 8.98
N MET A 15 -8.39 -11.11 9.90
CA MET A 15 -7.75 -10.23 10.86
C MET A 15 -8.37 -10.36 12.25
N SER A 16 -7.58 -10.04 13.27
CA SER A 16 -8.06 -9.89 14.64
C SER A 16 -8.72 -8.52 14.85
N GLU A 17 -9.57 -8.40 15.88
CA GLU A 17 -10.22 -7.15 16.24
C GLU A 17 -9.22 -6.01 16.50
N ARG A 18 -8.08 -6.33 17.13
CA ARG A 18 -7.00 -5.37 17.37
C ARG A 18 -6.42 -4.82 16.07
N GLU A 19 -6.19 -5.68 15.08
CA GLU A 19 -5.65 -5.29 13.78
C GLU A 19 -6.66 -4.44 12.99
N PHE A 20 -7.95 -4.79 13.07
CA PHE A 20 -9.02 -3.99 12.48
C PHE A 20 -9.07 -2.58 13.05
N ASN A 21 -9.07 -2.47 14.38
CA ASN A 21 -9.13 -1.18 15.06
C ASN A 21 -7.91 -0.31 14.75
N LEU A 22 -6.71 -0.90 14.68
CA LEU A 22 -5.49 -0.21 14.29
C LEU A 22 -5.57 0.34 12.86
N ILE A 23 -6.06 -0.45 11.90
CA ILE A 23 -6.22 0.01 10.51
C ILE A 23 -7.21 1.17 10.43
N ARG A 24 -8.33 1.09 11.15
CA ARG A 24 -9.33 2.15 11.18
C ARG A 24 -8.79 3.46 11.77
N GLU A 25 -7.97 3.37 12.83
CA GLU A 25 -7.29 4.53 13.41
C GLU A 25 -6.29 5.16 12.42
N LEU A 26 -5.52 4.32 11.72
CA LEU A 26 -4.58 4.77 10.69
C LEU A 26 -5.31 5.41 9.50
N GLU A 27 -6.39 4.81 9.00
CA GLU A 27 -7.23 5.38 7.94
C GLU A 27 -7.80 6.74 8.35
N SER A 28 -8.29 6.86 9.57
CA SER A 28 -8.80 8.14 10.11
C SER A 28 -7.70 9.20 10.18
N ALA A 29 -6.48 8.84 10.60
CA ALA A 29 -5.33 9.76 10.65
C ALA A 29 -4.87 10.18 9.24
N VAL A 30 -4.96 9.27 8.29
CA VAL A 30 -4.57 9.47 6.89
C VAL A 30 -5.58 10.35 6.14
N LEU A 31 -6.89 10.15 6.33
CA LEU A 31 -7.93 10.99 5.73
C LEU A 31 -7.88 12.45 6.22
N VAL A 32 -7.36 12.69 7.43
CA VAL A 32 -7.18 14.05 7.99
C VAL A 32 -5.93 14.74 7.42
N SER A 33 -4.94 13.98 6.92
CA SER A 33 -3.62 14.51 6.56
C SER A 33 -3.34 14.58 5.05
N CYS A 34 -4.15 13.92 4.20
CA CYS A 34 -3.93 13.91 2.74
C CYS A 34 -4.87 14.86 1.98
N SER A 35 -4.32 15.57 0.99
CA SER A 35 -5.10 16.32 0.01
C SER A 35 -5.81 15.38 -0.99
N VAL A 36 -6.85 15.87 -1.68
CA VAL A 36 -7.72 15.06 -2.56
C VAL A 36 -6.96 14.29 -3.66
N ASN A 37 -5.77 14.75 -4.04
CA ASN A 37 -4.95 14.15 -5.09
C ASN A 37 -3.74 13.36 -4.54
N GLU A 38 -3.51 13.36 -3.24
CA GLU A 38 -2.43 12.59 -2.61
C GLU A 38 -2.87 11.13 -2.45
N ILE A 39 -1.98 10.20 -2.77
CA ILE A 39 -2.22 8.81 -2.41
C ILE A 39 -1.95 8.72 -0.91
N PRO A 40 -2.91 8.19 -0.12
CA PRO A 40 -2.76 8.00 1.32
C PRO A 40 -1.63 7.00 1.62
N THR A 41 -0.40 7.50 1.60
CA THR A 41 0.83 6.79 1.94
C THR A 41 1.40 7.43 3.19
N LEU A 42 2.06 6.64 4.04
CA LEU A 42 2.77 7.18 5.21
C LEU A 42 3.90 8.15 4.83
N THR A 43 4.23 8.25 3.53
CA THR A 43 5.31 9.06 2.98
C THR A 43 4.83 10.38 2.37
N GLY A 44 3.52 10.59 2.18
CA GLY A 44 2.97 11.79 1.52
C GLY A 44 3.29 11.85 0.02
N TRP A 45 3.54 10.70 -0.62
CA TRP A 45 3.93 10.65 -2.02
C TRP A 45 2.73 10.80 -2.96
N THR A 46 2.97 11.53 -4.06
CA THR A 46 2.00 11.63 -5.16
C THR A 46 1.94 10.31 -5.94
N ARG A 47 0.96 10.20 -6.85
CA ARG A 47 0.87 9.04 -7.74
C ARG A 47 2.11 8.93 -8.62
N GLU A 48 2.61 10.07 -9.09
CA GLU A 48 3.76 10.19 -9.96
C GLU A 48 5.03 9.71 -9.25
N ASP A 49 5.23 10.12 -7.99
CA ASP A 49 6.37 9.68 -7.17
C ASP A 49 6.38 8.15 -6.97
N LEU A 50 5.20 7.54 -6.75
CA LEU A 50 5.06 6.09 -6.59
C LEU A 50 5.35 5.33 -7.89
N LEU A 51 4.98 5.90 -9.03
CA LEU A 51 5.28 5.32 -10.35
C LEU A 51 6.79 5.36 -10.62
N GLU A 52 7.44 6.49 -10.37
CA GLU A 52 8.90 6.61 -10.52
C GLU A 52 9.64 5.65 -9.58
N PHE A 53 9.18 5.53 -8.33
CA PHE A 53 9.74 4.58 -7.38
C PHE A 53 9.56 3.12 -7.84
N GLY A 54 8.40 2.77 -8.39
CA GLY A 54 8.14 1.44 -8.94
C GLY A 54 9.05 1.09 -10.13
N ILE A 55 9.33 2.05 -11.01
CA ILE A 55 10.28 1.89 -12.12
C ILE A 55 11.68 1.66 -11.57
N MET A 56 12.14 2.49 -10.63
CA MET A 56 13.46 2.36 -9.99
C MET A 56 13.65 0.99 -9.35
N LEU A 57 12.64 0.48 -8.63
CA LEU A 57 12.70 -0.85 -8.02
C LEU A 57 12.78 -1.97 -9.05
N SER A 58 12.06 -1.83 -10.17
CA SER A 58 12.08 -2.81 -11.27
C SER A 58 13.45 -2.88 -11.92
N GLU A 59 14.06 -1.73 -12.22
CA GLU A 59 15.43 -1.65 -12.77
C GLU A 59 16.47 -2.25 -11.82
N LEU A 60 16.33 -1.99 -10.51
CA LEU A 60 17.20 -2.59 -9.49
C LEU A 60 17.04 -4.11 -9.44
N ALA A 61 15.80 -4.60 -9.49
CA ALA A 61 15.55 -6.03 -9.48
C ALA A 61 16.14 -6.73 -10.71
N GLU A 62 15.97 -6.15 -11.91
CA GLU A 62 16.60 -6.66 -13.13
C GLU A 62 18.12 -6.69 -13.02
N LYS A 63 18.74 -5.59 -12.55
CA LYS A 63 20.20 -5.50 -12.36
C LYS A 63 20.73 -6.58 -11.40
N HIS A 64 19.93 -6.95 -10.41
CA HIS A 64 20.30 -7.93 -9.40
C HIS A 64 19.76 -9.35 -9.67
N ASN A 65 19.13 -9.59 -10.84
CA ASN A 65 18.46 -10.85 -11.19
C ASN A 65 17.46 -11.33 -10.12
N ILE A 66 16.74 -10.39 -9.49
CA ILE A 66 15.67 -10.66 -8.54
C ILE A 66 14.37 -10.75 -9.33
N ASN A 67 13.65 -11.86 -9.19
CA ASN A 67 12.32 -12.00 -9.78
C ASN A 67 11.29 -11.34 -8.85
N LEU A 68 10.71 -10.22 -9.28
CA LEU A 68 9.70 -9.46 -8.53
C LEU A 68 8.29 -10.08 -8.66
#